data_AF-A0A536D6M8-F1
#
_entry.id   AF-A0A536D6M8-F1
#
_cell.length_a   1.000
_cell.length_b   1.000
_cell.length_c   1.000
_cell.angle_alpha   90.00
_cell.angle_beta   90.00
_cell.angle_gamma   90.00
#
_symmetry.space_group_name_H-M   'P 1'
#
loop_
_entity.id
_entity.type
_entity.pdbx_description
1 polymer ?
#
loop_
_entity_poly.entity_id
_entity_poly.type
_entity_poly.pdbx_seq_one_letter_code
_entity_poly.pdbx_strand_id
1 'polypeptide(L)'
;MARIAGVDIPPQKRVVISLTYITGIGNTTAQKLVKTAGVSPDTRVKDLSDEEVTRLRQIIDRMSGAKELLIEGDLRRDVANNIKRLTEIGSYRGMRHRRGLPVRGQRTRTNARSRRGPKRAVAGKKKVVRTRRRERKNVVQGQAHIQSTFNNTIISITDIDGNVISWGSAGAQGFKGSRKSTPFAAQQTAESTAKRALEHGMRSIEVFVRGPGAGREAAIRSLQATGLEVSAITDVTPIPHNGCRPPKRRRV
;
A
#
# COMPACT_ATOMS: atom_id res chain seq x y z
N MET A 1 -34.78 28.47 -4.43
CA MET A 1 -33.72 27.48 -4.08
C MET A 1 -32.82 28.12 -3.03
N ALA A 2 -32.65 27.49 -1.86
CA ALA A 2 -31.83 28.05 -0.79
C ALA A 2 -30.35 27.73 -1.03
N ARG A 3 -29.56 28.74 -1.40
CA ARG A 3 -28.10 28.64 -1.51
C ARG A 3 -27.44 29.01 -0.18
N ILE A 4 -26.72 28.11 0.48
CA ILE A 4 -26.11 28.40 1.78
C ILE A 4 -24.60 28.16 1.67
N ALA A 5 -23.78 29.11 2.13
CA ALA A 5 -22.31 29.07 2.02
C ALA A 5 -21.79 28.78 0.60
N GLY A 6 -22.46 29.32 -0.43
CA GLY A 6 -22.08 29.18 -1.83
C GLY A 6 -22.51 27.87 -2.52
N VAL A 7 -23.16 26.93 -1.80
CA VAL A 7 -23.63 25.63 -2.31
C VAL A 7 -25.16 25.57 -2.33
N ASP A 8 -25.72 24.98 -3.39
CA ASP A 8 -27.15 24.75 -3.52
C ASP A 8 -27.57 23.49 -2.74
N ILE A 9 -28.48 23.68 -1.79
CA ILE A 9 -28.94 22.59 -0.92
C ILE A 9 -30.16 21.88 -1.55
N PRO A 10 -30.27 20.54 -1.46
CA PRO A 10 -31.40 19.80 -2.00
C PRO A 10 -32.75 20.23 -1.37
N PRO A 11 -33.73 20.71 -2.17
CA PRO A 11 -34.97 21.29 -1.64
C PRO A 11 -35.93 20.25 -1.02
N GLN A 12 -35.88 19.00 -1.47
CA GLN A 12 -36.80 17.94 -1.06
C GLN A 12 -36.43 17.24 0.25
N LYS A 13 -35.24 17.51 0.79
CA LYS A 13 -34.71 16.85 2.00
C LYS A 13 -35.02 17.64 3.26
N ARG A 14 -34.99 16.95 4.40
CA ARG A 14 -35.03 17.57 5.74
C ARG A 14 -33.84 18.50 5.95
N VAL A 15 -34.03 19.62 6.65
CA VAL A 15 -32.98 20.64 6.84
C VAL A 15 -31.68 20.04 7.38
N VAL A 16 -31.75 19.20 8.41
CA VAL A 16 -30.56 18.56 9.01
C VAL A 16 -29.76 17.74 8.00
N ILE A 17 -30.44 16.94 7.18
CA ILE A 17 -29.79 16.09 6.17
C ILE A 17 -29.24 16.96 5.04
N SER A 18 -29.99 17.98 4.66
CA SER A 18 -29.66 18.88 3.56
C SER A 18 -28.38 19.67 3.83
N LEU A 19 -28.15 20.10 5.08
CA LEU A 19 -26.94 20.80 5.49
C LEU A 19 -25.68 19.92 5.41
N THR A 20 -25.81 18.60 5.51
CA THR A 20 -24.64 17.68 5.38
C THR A 20 -24.10 17.56 3.95
N TYR A 21 -24.81 18.13 2.97
CA TYR A 21 -24.29 18.28 1.61
C TYR A 21 -23.18 19.34 1.51
N ILE A 22 -23.14 20.27 2.47
CA ILE A 22 -22.04 21.22 2.59
C ILE A 22 -20.85 20.48 3.20
N THR A 23 -19.73 20.42 2.46
CA THR A 23 -18.52 19.77 2.92
C THR A 23 -17.95 20.48 4.16
N GLY A 24 -17.73 19.70 5.22
CA GLY A 24 -17.36 20.19 6.55
C GLY A 24 -18.50 20.12 7.57
N ILE A 25 -19.75 20.02 7.13
CA ILE A 25 -20.91 19.86 8.00
C ILE A 25 -21.27 18.37 8.12
N GLY A 26 -21.11 17.81 9.32
CA GLY A 26 -21.58 16.47 9.68
C GLY A 26 -22.97 16.49 10.30
N ASN A 27 -23.52 15.32 10.60
CA ASN A 27 -24.87 15.22 11.19
C ASN A 27 -24.96 15.91 12.56
N THR A 28 -23.93 15.77 13.40
CA THR A 28 -23.87 16.38 14.74
C THR A 28 -23.78 17.90 14.67
N THR A 29 -23.01 18.44 13.71
CA THR A 29 -22.90 19.90 13.53
C THR A 29 -24.16 20.47 12.88
N ALA A 30 -24.77 19.78 11.93
CA ALA A 30 -26.06 20.16 11.34
C ALA A 30 -27.18 20.24 12.40
N GLN A 31 -27.27 19.26 13.30
CA GLN A 31 -28.23 19.29 14.40
C GLN A 31 -28.00 20.48 15.35
N LYS A 32 -26.75 20.80 15.66
CA LYS A 32 -26.40 21.99 16.46
C LYS A 32 -26.84 23.27 15.75
N LEU A 33 -26.51 23.42 14.47
CA LEU A 33 -26.87 24.60 13.67
C LEU A 33 -28.39 24.83 13.63
N VAL A 34 -29.16 23.78 13.38
CA VAL A 34 -30.62 23.85 13.33
C VAL A 34 -31.21 24.21 14.70
N LYS A 35 -30.67 23.62 15.79
CA LYS A 35 -31.09 23.95 17.15
C LYS A 35 -30.79 25.41 17.52
N THR A 36 -29.60 25.91 17.15
CA THR A 36 -29.21 27.31 17.40
C THR A 36 -30.02 28.29 16.56
N ALA A 37 -30.41 27.92 15.33
CA ALA A 37 -31.24 28.75 14.46
C ALA A 37 -32.73 28.79 14.84
N GLY A 38 -33.16 27.92 15.77
CA GLY A 38 -34.56 27.78 16.16
C GLY A 38 -35.45 27.19 15.05
N VAL A 39 -34.86 26.44 14.13
CA VAL A 39 -35.58 25.81 13.00
C VAL A 39 -35.93 24.37 13.36
N SER A 40 -37.09 23.88 12.94
CA SER A 40 -37.46 22.47 13.19
C SER A 40 -36.62 21.51 12.31
N PRO A 41 -36.00 20.45 12.87
CA PRO A 41 -35.18 19.48 12.13
C PRO A 41 -35.88 18.75 10.98
N ASP A 42 -37.19 18.56 11.10
CA ASP A 42 -37.98 17.74 10.19
C ASP A 42 -38.62 18.53 9.04
N THR A 43 -38.54 19.85 9.10
CA THR A 43 -38.96 20.71 8.00
C THR A 43 -38.15 20.40 6.74
N ARG A 44 -38.79 20.50 5.58
CA ARG A 44 -38.08 20.37 4.30
C ARG A 44 -37.55 21.74 3.89
N VAL A 45 -36.44 21.75 3.17
CA VAL A 45 -35.78 22.99 2.73
C VAL A 45 -36.68 23.85 1.83
N LYS A 46 -37.58 23.23 1.05
CA LYS A 46 -38.57 23.94 0.23
C LYS A 46 -39.61 24.71 1.05
N ASP A 47 -39.86 24.31 2.28
CA ASP A 47 -40.90 24.88 3.16
C ASP A 47 -40.30 25.86 4.18
N LEU A 48 -39.00 26.20 4.06
CA LEU A 48 -38.33 27.19 4.90
C LEU A 48 -38.71 28.61 4.47
N SER A 49 -38.91 29.46 5.46
CA SER A 49 -39.03 30.90 5.23
C SER A 49 -37.66 31.53 4.87
N ASP A 50 -37.69 32.62 4.10
CA ASP A 50 -36.47 33.34 3.71
C ASP A 50 -35.71 33.91 4.94
N GLU A 51 -36.42 34.20 6.02
CA GLU A 51 -35.84 34.62 7.31
C GLU A 51 -35.05 33.49 7.98
N GLU A 52 -35.59 32.27 8.01
CA GLU A 52 -34.91 31.10 8.58
C GLU A 52 -33.66 30.73 7.77
N VAL A 53 -33.72 30.86 6.44
CA VAL A 53 -32.57 30.68 5.57
C VAL A 53 -31.49 31.70 5.88
N THR A 54 -31.87 32.96 6.12
CA THR A 54 -30.93 34.04 6.47
C THR A 54 -30.29 33.82 7.84
N ARG A 55 -31.07 33.39 8.85
CA ARG A 55 -30.55 33.00 10.17
C ARG A 55 -29.54 31.85 10.09
N LEU A 56 -29.86 30.81 9.32
CA LEU A 56 -28.95 29.68 9.11
C LEU A 56 -27.63 30.12 8.44
N ARG A 57 -27.68 31.00 7.44
CA ARG A 57 -26.47 31.55 6.81
C ARG A 57 -25.62 32.34 7.80
N GLN A 58 -26.22 33.26 8.55
CA GLN A 58 -25.49 34.10 9.52
C GLN A 58 -24.81 33.26 10.61
N ILE A 59 -25.47 32.21 11.11
CA ILE A 59 -24.88 31.31 12.11
C ILE A 59 -23.71 30.53 11.50
N ILE A 60 -23.87 30.02 10.28
CA ILE A 60 -22.81 29.29 9.58
C ILE A 60 -21.59 30.19 9.32
N ASP A 61 -21.82 31.42 8.84
CA ASP A 61 -20.76 32.39 8.57
C ASP A 61 -20.05 32.82 9.87
N ARG A 62 -20.81 33.02 10.96
CA ARG A 62 -20.24 33.33 12.29
C ARG A 62 -19.36 32.20 12.82
N MET A 63 -19.82 30.96 12.72
CA MET A 63 -19.03 29.79 13.15
C MET A 63 -17.84 29.52 12.22
N SER A 64 -17.93 29.92 10.95
CA SER A 64 -16.83 29.86 10.00
C SER A 64 -15.75 30.89 10.31
N GLY A 65 -16.13 32.14 10.58
CA GLY A 65 -15.22 33.23 10.97
C GLY A 65 -14.48 32.99 12.29
N ALA A 66 -15.12 32.28 13.23
CA ALA A 66 -14.50 31.87 14.50
C ALA A 66 -13.49 30.70 14.37
N LYS A 67 -13.20 30.20 13.16
CA LYS A 67 -12.39 28.99 12.88
C LYS A 67 -12.91 27.70 13.52
N GLU A 68 -14.10 27.69 14.10
CA GLU A 68 -14.71 26.49 14.67
C GLU A 68 -15.21 25.52 13.59
N LEU A 69 -15.60 26.05 12.42
CA LEU A 69 -16.07 25.27 11.28
C LEU A 69 -15.37 25.70 9.98
N LEU A 70 -14.46 24.84 9.49
CA LEU A 70 -13.92 24.94 8.14
C LEU A 70 -14.92 24.33 7.15
N ILE A 71 -15.35 25.13 6.17
CA ILE A 71 -16.42 24.77 5.24
C ILE A 71 -15.92 24.85 3.80
N GLU A 72 -16.41 23.96 2.94
CA GLU A 72 -16.21 23.97 1.49
C GLU A 72 -14.78 24.26 1.04
N GLY A 73 -14.55 25.47 0.52
CA GLY A 73 -13.28 25.86 -0.09
C GLY A 73 -12.11 25.80 0.88
N ASP A 74 -12.32 26.16 2.15
CA ASP A 74 -11.26 26.19 3.14
C ASP A 74 -10.87 24.77 3.56
N LEU A 75 -11.87 23.95 3.90
CA LEU A 75 -11.62 22.56 4.28
C LEU A 75 -11.00 21.76 3.12
N ARG A 76 -11.44 21.99 1.88
CA ARG A 76 -10.86 21.33 0.69
C ARG A 76 -9.41 21.76 0.47
N ARG A 77 -9.09 23.04 0.62
CA ARG A 77 -7.71 23.56 0.52
C ARG A 77 -6.81 22.96 1.59
N ASP A 78 -7.28 22.92 2.84
CA ASP A 78 -6.51 22.34 3.95
C ASP A 78 -6.27 20.84 3.76
N VAL A 79 -7.29 20.09 3.34
CA VAL A 79 -7.13 18.67 3.03
C VAL A 79 -6.15 18.47 1.86
N ALA A 80 -6.22 19.30 0.82
CA ALA A 80 -5.29 19.24 -0.30
C ALA A 80 -3.85 19.53 0.12
N ASN A 81 -3.63 20.58 0.93
CA ASN A 81 -2.31 20.93 1.47
C ASN A 81 -1.76 19.83 2.37
N ASN A 82 -2.60 19.25 3.23
CA ASN A 82 -2.22 18.10 4.04
C ASN A 82 -1.83 16.88 3.19
N ILE A 83 -2.55 16.62 2.09
CA ILE A 83 -2.23 15.52 1.16
C ILE A 83 -0.92 15.80 0.43
N LYS A 84 -0.69 17.02 -0.06
CA LYS A 84 0.58 17.45 -0.69
C LYS A 84 1.74 17.25 0.28
N ARG A 85 1.64 17.79 1.50
CA ARG A 85 2.62 17.62 2.58
C ARG A 85 2.93 16.15 2.86
N LEU A 86 1.90 15.31 3.03
CA LEU A 86 2.09 13.87 3.26
C LEU A 86 2.77 13.15 2.09
N THR A 87 2.54 13.63 0.87
CA THR A 87 3.12 13.10 -0.37
C THR A 87 4.58 13.51 -0.54
N GLU A 88 4.92 14.75 -0.22
CA GLU A 88 6.30 15.28 -0.21
C GLU A 88 7.16 14.57 0.84
N ILE A 89 6.64 14.40 2.05
CA ILE A 89 7.30 13.63 3.13
C ILE A 89 7.57 12.17 2.72
N GLY A 90 6.88 11.64 1.69
CA GLY A 90 7.02 10.23 1.30
C GLY A 90 6.40 9.26 2.30
N SER A 91 5.57 9.76 3.24
CA SER A 91 4.85 8.94 4.20
C SER A 91 4.00 7.87 3.50
N TYR A 92 3.76 6.73 4.17
CA TYR A 92 2.93 5.65 3.60
C TYR A 92 1.54 6.14 3.13
N ARG A 93 0.93 7.06 3.88
CA ARG A 93 -0.34 7.69 3.51
C ARG A 93 -0.19 8.52 2.24
N GLY A 94 0.85 9.34 2.13
CA GLY A 94 1.17 10.13 0.94
C GLY A 94 1.44 9.28 -0.29
N MET A 95 2.27 8.24 -0.18
CA MET A 95 2.50 7.29 -1.28
C MET A 95 1.22 6.61 -1.75
N ARG A 96 0.27 6.33 -0.84
CA ARG A 96 -1.04 5.81 -1.22
C ARG A 96 -1.92 6.84 -1.91
N HIS A 97 -1.91 8.10 -1.46
CA HIS A 97 -2.58 9.19 -2.17
C HIS A 97 -2.02 9.36 -3.59
N ARG A 98 -0.69 9.37 -3.75
CA ARG A 98 0.00 9.42 -5.06
C ARG A 98 -0.41 8.26 -5.98
N ARG A 99 -0.63 7.07 -5.42
CA ARG A 99 -1.04 5.85 -6.16
C ARG A 99 -2.56 5.68 -6.29
N GLY A 100 -3.37 6.63 -5.82
CA GLY A 100 -4.83 6.54 -5.83
C GLY A 100 -5.41 5.41 -4.97
N LEU A 101 -4.68 4.94 -3.95
CA LEU A 101 -5.07 3.79 -3.12
C LEU A 101 -5.85 4.23 -1.87
N PRO A 102 -6.69 3.35 -1.28
CA PRO A 102 -7.32 3.61 0.01
C PRO A 102 -6.28 3.81 1.11
N VAL A 103 -6.43 4.89 1.89
CA VAL A 103 -5.42 5.36 2.86
C VAL A 103 -5.70 4.83 4.27
N ARG A 104 -6.96 4.67 4.64
CA ARG A 104 -7.40 4.11 5.94
C ARG A 104 -7.71 2.63 5.81
N GLY A 105 -6.68 1.79 5.89
CA GLY A 105 -6.74 0.41 6.42
C GLY A 105 -7.79 -0.57 5.87
N GLN A 106 -8.36 -0.36 4.69
CA GLN A 106 -9.45 -1.19 4.19
C GLN A 106 -8.90 -2.27 3.26
N ARG A 107 -9.24 -3.55 3.54
CA ARG A 107 -8.87 -4.77 2.79
C ARG A 107 -8.53 -4.45 1.32
N THR A 108 -7.25 -4.45 0.97
CA THR A 108 -6.76 -4.09 -0.37
C THR A 108 -7.27 -5.03 -1.46
N ARG A 109 -7.71 -6.25 -1.08
CA ARG A 109 -8.31 -7.24 -1.98
C ARG A 109 -9.73 -6.87 -2.40
N THR A 110 -10.55 -6.30 -1.51
CA THR A 110 -11.97 -5.97 -1.79
C THR A 110 -12.17 -4.49 -2.13
N ASN A 111 -11.51 -3.58 -1.41
CA ASN A 111 -11.69 -2.13 -1.58
C ASN A 111 -10.86 -1.52 -2.72
N ALA A 112 -10.09 -2.32 -3.44
CA ALA A 112 -9.47 -1.87 -4.69
C ALA A 112 -10.52 -1.53 -5.75
N ARG A 113 -11.74 -2.11 -5.73
CA ARG A 113 -12.73 -1.82 -6.78
C ARG A 113 -13.37 -0.42 -6.66
N SER A 114 -13.52 0.14 -5.46
CA SER A 114 -14.17 1.45 -5.28
C SER A 114 -13.25 2.62 -5.66
N ARG A 115 -12.00 2.63 -5.19
CA ARG A 115 -11.07 3.75 -5.44
C ARG A 115 -10.18 3.58 -6.68
N ARG A 116 -9.86 2.34 -7.06
CA ARG A 116 -8.97 2.04 -8.20
C ARG A 116 -9.75 1.95 -9.53
N GLY A 117 -11.08 2.05 -9.48
CA GLY A 117 -11.97 1.92 -10.62
C GLY A 117 -12.04 0.48 -11.17
N PRO A 118 -12.85 0.25 -12.23
CA PRO A 118 -12.84 -1.01 -12.97
C PRO A 118 -11.43 -1.31 -13.48
N LYS A 119 -11.06 -2.60 -13.53
CA LYS A 119 -9.76 -3.01 -14.08
C LYS A 119 -9.67 -2.52 -15.52
N ARG A 120 -8.78 -1.56 -15.80
CA ARG A 120 -8.39 -1.26 -17.17
C ARG A 120 -7.81 -2.54 -17.77
N ALA A 121 -8.48 -3.10 -18.76
CA ALA A 121 -7.92 -4.18 -19.54
C ALA A 121 -6.64 -3.62 -20.18
N VAL A 122 -5.51 -4.25 -19.90
CA VAL A 122 -4.28 -3.97 -20.65
C VAL A 122 -4.55 -4.47 -22.05
N ALA A 123 -4.97 -3.57 -22.94
CA ALA A 123 -5.18 -3.86 -24.35
C ALA A 123 -3.81 -4.23 -24.95
N GLY A 124 -3.57 -5.53 -25.01
CA GLY A 124 -2.31 -6.09 -25.47
C GLY A 124 -2.29 -7.57 -25.13
N LYS A 125 -2.67 -8.41 -26.10
CA LYS A 125 -2.30 -9.83 -26.08
C LYS A 125 -0.82 -9.88 -25.78
N LYS A 126 -0.45 -10.51 -24.67
CA LYS A 126 0.95 -10.71 -24.29
C LYS A 126 1.60 -11.50 -25.41
N LYS A 127 2.28 -10.81 -26.33
CA LYS A 127 2.99 -11.42 -27.45
C LYS A 127 3.95 -12.42 -26.80
N VAL A 128 3.79 -13.71 -27.10
CA VAL A 128 4.74 -14.73 -26.65
C VAL A 128 6.01 -14.46 -27.45
N VAL A 129 6.84 -13.55 -26.95
CA VAL A 129 8.16 -13.30 -27.48
C VAL A 129 8.92 -14.60 -27.26
N ARG A 130 9.30 -15.29 -28.34
CA ARG A 130 10.28 -16.37 -28.28
C ARG A 130 11.47 -15.81 -27.50
N THR A 131 11.71 -16.36 -26.32
CA THR A 131 12.80 -15.95 -25.45
C THR A 131 14.09 -16.12 -26.23
N ARG A 132 14.75 -15.00 -26.59
CA ARG A 132 16.11 -15.06 -27.11
C ARG A 132 16.95 -15.86 -26.11
N ARG A 133 17.74 -16.81 -26.64
CA ARG A 133 18.67 -17.59 -25.83
C ARG A 133 19.58 -16.58 -25.13
N ARG A 134 19.50 -16.52 -23.79
CA ARG A 134 20.33 -15.60 -23.01
C ARG A 134 21.78 -15.97 -23.26
N GLU A 135 22.57 -15.00 -23.70
CA GLU A 135 24.01 -15.14 -23.81
C GLU A 135 24.60 -15.45 -22.43
N ARG A 136 25.56 -16.36 -22.40
CA ARG A 136 26.27 -16.73 -21.18
C ARG A 136 27.23 -15.60 -20.85
N LYS A 137 26.88 -14.76 -19.89
CA LYS A 137 27.81 -13.83 -19.26
C LYS A 137 28.75 -14.62 -18.35
N ASN A 138 30.03 -14.30 -18.41
CA ASN A 138 31.03 -14.80 -17.49
C ASN A 138 31.22 -13.76 -16.38
N VAL A 139 30.79 -14.09 -15.17
CA VAL A 139 30.81 -13.17 -14.03
C VAL A 139 31.56 -13.88 -12.90
N VAL A 140 32.65 -13.28 -12.43
CA VAL A 140 33.55 -13.91 -11.44
C VAL A 140 33.07 -13.69 -10.01
N GLN A 141 32.55 -12.49 -9.72
CA GLN A 141 32.10 -12.08 -8.40
C GLN A 141 30.64 -11.60 -8.44
N GLY A 142 29.87 -11.91 -7.39
CA GLY A 142 28.50 -11.44 -7.31
C GLY A 142 27.90 -11.52 -5.91
N GLN A 143 26.58 -11.43 -5.84
CA GLN A 143 25.82 -11.38 -4.61
C GLN A 143 24.75 -12.48 -4.60
N ALA A 144 24.51 -13.08 -3.45
CA ALA A 144 23.48 -14.09 -3.24
C ALA A 144 22.42 -13.54 -2.28
N HIS A 145 21.23 -13.29 -2.81
CA HIS A 145 20.07 -12.86 -2.02
C HIS A 145 19.22 -14.06 -1.61
N ILE A 146 19.16 -14.34 -0.31
CA ILE A 146 18.39 -15.42 0.29
C ILE A 146 17.17 -14.82 0.99
N GLN A 147 15.98 -15.00 0.42
CA GLN A 147 14.73 -14.65 1.06
C GLN A 147 14.15 -15.88 1.78
N SER A 148 14.29 -15.93 3.10
CA SER A 148 13.75 -17.01 3.94
C SER A 148 12.51 -16.54 4.70
N THR A 149 11.35 -17.02 4.25
CA THR A 149 10.07 -16.82 4.94
C THR A 149 9.61 -18.11 5.60
N PHE A 150 8.62 -18.05 6.49
CA PHE A 150 8.06 -19.25 7.13
C PHE A 150 7.46 -20.28 6.17
N ASN A 151 7.12 -19.90 4.94
CA ASN A 151 6.40 -20.78 4.00
C ASN A 151 7.24 -21.21 2.79
N ASN A 152 8.33 -20.49 2.52
CA ASN A 152 9.12 -20.67 1.31
C ASN A 152 10.50 -20.00 1.44
N THR A 153 11.48 -20.58 0.76
CA THR A 153 12.80 -19.99 0.55
C THR A 153 13.00 -19.71 -0.93
N ILE A 154 13.46 -18.51 -1.24
CA ILE A 154 13.78 -18.06 -2.61
C ILE A 154 15.22 -17.58 -2.59
N ILE A 155 16.02 -18.05 -3.54
CA ILE A 155 17.43 -17.72 -3.67
C ILE A 155 17.64 -17.12 -5.05
N SER A 156 18.28 -15.96 -5.10
CA SER A 156 18.64 -15.27 -6.34
C SER A 156 20.12 -14.92 -6.28
N ILE A 157 20.87 -15.30 -7.30
CA ILE A 157 22.28 -14.96 -7.46
C ILE A 157 22.36 -13.89 -8.54
N THR A 158 23.02 -12.79 -8.20
CA THR A 158 23.11 -11.58 -9.01
C THR A 158 24.56 -11.16 -9.22
N ASP A 159 24.78 -10.34 -10.23
CA ASP A 159 26.00 -9.53 -10.39
C ASP A 159 26.06 -8.45 -9.29
N ILE A 160 27.19 -7.75 -9.20
CA ILE A 160 27.36 -6.58 -8.32
C ILE A 160 26.34 -5.47 -8.66
N ASP A 161 25.99 -5.34 -9.94
CA ASP A 161 24.97 -4.40 -10.42
C ASP A 161 23.52 -4.82 -10.07
N GLY A 162 23.32 -6.00 -9.47
CA GLY A 162 22.00 -6.52 -9.12
C GLY A 162 21.25 -7.22 -10.26
N ASN A 163 21.91 -7.48 -11.39
CA ASN A 163 21.33 -8.27 -12.48
C ASN A 163 21.27 -9.75 -12.11
N VAL A 164 20.08 -10.38 -12.18
CA VAL A 164 19.91 -11.79 -11.79
C VAL A 164 20.45 -12.73 -12.86
N ILE A 165 21.49 -13.49 -12.51
CA ILE A 165 22.05 -14.58 -13.31
C ILE A 165 21.16 -15.81 -13.16
N SER A 166 21.03 -16.30 -11.93
CA SER A 166 20.28 -17.51 -11.61
C SER A 166 19.35 -17.25 -10.43
N TRP A 167 18.20 -17.92 -10.42
CA TRP A 167 17.28 -17.89 -9.29
C TRP A 167 16.55 -19.21 -9.18
N GLY A 168 16.06 -19.49 -7.98
CA GLY A 168 15.31 -20.69 -7.66
C GLY A 168 14.48 -20.50 -6.42
N SER A 169 13.48 -21.37 -6.26
CA SER A 169 12.67 -21.42 -5.05
C SER A 169 12.35 -22.88 -4.71
N ALA A 170 12.03 -23.15 -3.44
CA ALA A 170 11.62 -24.49 -3.04
C ALA A 170 10.42 -25.00 -3.86
N GLY A 171 9.50 -24.11 -4.24
CA GLY A 171 8.39 -24.47 -5.12
C GLY A 171 8.82 -24.85 -6.55
N ALA A 172 9.88 -24.23 -7.08
CA ALA A 172 10.40 -24.55 -8.41
C ALA A 172 11.12 -25.90 -8.45
N GLN A 173 11.66 -26.36 -7.31
CA GLN A 173 12.26 -27.69 -7.16
C GLN A 173 11.23 -28.81 -6.88
N GLY A 174 9.93 -28.49 -7.00
CA GLY A 174 8.85 -29.49 -6.90
C GLY A 174 8.27 -29.68 -5.50
N PHE A 175 8.79 -28.99 -4.47
CA PHE A 175 8.20 -29.06 -3.13
C PHE A 175 6.83 -28.35 -3.10
N LYS A 176 5.83 -29.01 -2.50
CA LYS A 176 4.44 -28.50 -2.38
C LYS A 176 4.04 -28.37 -0.91
N GLY A 177 3.07 -27.48 -0.64
CA GLY A 177 2.49 -27.30 0.70
C GLY A 177 3.52 -26.94 1.78
N SER A 178 3.41 -27.57 2.94
CA SER A 178 4.29 -27.42 4.10
C SER A 178 5.72 -27.90 3.85
N ARG A 179 5.96 -28.79 2.88
CA ARG A 179 7.32 -29.27 2.59
C ARG A 179 8.25 -28.14 2.10
N LYS A 180 7.69 -27.06 1.55
CA LYS A 180 8.45 -25.88 1.07
C LYS A 180 9.14 -25.07 2.18
N SER A 181 8.65 -25.14 3.42
CA SER A 181 9.22 -24.38 4.54
C SER A 181 10.37 -25.11 5.22
N THR A 182 10.65 -26.35 4.83
CA THR A 182 11.68 -27.18 5.45
C THR A 182 13.08 -26.68 5.07
N PRO A 183 14.08 -26.83 5.98
CA PRO A 183 15.47 -26.49 5.66
C PRO A 183 16.04 -27.34 4.53
N PHE A 184 15.59 -28.60 4.41
CA PHE A 184 15.99 -29.48 3.31
C PHE A 184 15.60 -28.92 1.93
N ALA A 185 14.39 -28.36 1.82
CA ALA A 185 13.97 -27.72 0.58
C ALA A 185 14.82 -26.48 0.25
N ALA A 186 15.30 -25.75 1.27
CA ALA A 186 16.22 -24.63 1.09
C ALA A 186 17.59 -25.10 0.60
N GLN A 187 18.13 -26.19 1.15
CA GLN A 187 19.39 -26.81 0.73
C GLN A 187 19.34 -27.19 -0.76
N GLN A 188 18.34 -27.98 -1.18
CA GLN A 188 18.25 -28.40 -2.59
C GLN A 188 18.06 -27.22 -3.55
N THR A 189 17.37 -26.16 -3.11
CA THR A 189 17.22 -24.92 -3.88
C THR A 189 18.56 -24.17 -3.99
N ALA A 190 19.33 -24.09 -2.92
CA ALA A 190 20.65 -23.45 -2.90
C ALA A 190 21.63 -24.19 -3.82
N GLU A 191 21.66 -25.53 -3.72
CA GLU A 191 22.54 -26.37 -4.53
C GLU A 191 22.27 -26.19 -6.03
N SER A 192 21.00 -26.28 -6.43
CA SER A 192 20.60 -26.13 -7.84
C SER A 192 20.82 -24.72 -8.40
N THR A 193 20.69 -23.68 -7.58
CA THR A 193 20.96 -22.29 -7.99
C THR A 193 22.46 -22.01 -8.08
N ALA A 194 23.25 -22.55 -7.15
CA ALA A 194 24.71 -22.48 -7.17
C ALA A 194 25.31 -23.17 -8.39
N LYS A 195 24.87 -24.40 -8.71
CA LYS A 195 25.32 -25.11 -9.94
C LYS A 195 25.10 -24.28 -11.20
N ARG A 196 23.93 -23.65 -11.33
CA ARG A 196 23.64 -22.74 -12.44
C ARG A 196 24.52 -21.49 -12.43
N ALA A 197 24.88 -20.95 -11.26
CA ALA A 197 25.79 -19.80 -11.17
C ALA A 197 27.23 -20.19 -11.51
N LEU A 198 27.69 -21.38 -11.14
CA LEU A 198 29.00 -21.92 -11.49
C LEU A 198 29.14 -22.11 -13.01
N GLU A 199 28.07 -22.53 -13.71
CA GLU A 199 28.05 -22.57 -15.19
C GLU A 199 28.29 -21.20 -15.84
N HIS A 200 28.04 -20.10 -15.10
CA HIS A 200 28.29 -18.73 -15.52
C HIS A 200 29.63 -18.17 -15.01
N GLY A 201 30.48 -19.01 -14.42
CA GLY A 201 31.86 -18.64 -14.01
C GLY A 201 31.99 -17.96 -12.65
N MET A 202 30.92 -17.94 -11.84
CA MET A 202 30.90 -17.34 -10.50
C MET A 202 31.81 -18.11 -9.54
N ARG A 203 32.67 -17.41 -8.81
CA ARG A 203 33.59 -18.00 -7.81
C ARG A 203 33.33 -17.49 -6.41
N SER A 204 33.24 -16.17 -6.25
CA SER A 204 33.05 -15.53 -4.94
C SER A 204 31.69 -14.84 -4.85
N ILE A 205 31.02 -14.97 -3.70
CA ILE A 205 29.71 -14.38 -3.44
C ILE A 205 29.65 -13.66 -2.08
N GLU A 206 28.97 -12.51 -2.06
CA GLU A 206 28.47 -11.90 -0.83
C GLU A 206 27.05 -12.35 -0.55
N VAL A 207 26.76 -12.83 0.64
CA VAL A 207 25.44 -13.38 0.98
C VAL A 207 24.61 -12.36 1.76
N PHE A 208 23.45 -12.01 1.21
CA PHE A 208 22.45 -11.15 1.83
C PHE A 208 21.24 -11.98 2.23
N VAL A 209 20.99 -12.08 3.53
CA VAL A 209 19.86 -12.84 4.06
C VAL A 209 18.70 -11.92 4.42
N ARG A 210 17.49 -12.33 4.08
CA ARG A 210 16.26 -11.61 4.43
C ARG A 210 15.21 -12.55 5.01
N GLY A 211 14.78 -12.24 6.23
CA GLY A 211 13.65 -12.84 6.89
C GLY A 211 14.02 -13.95 7.90
N PRO A 212 13.06 -14.34 8.77
CA PRO A 212 13.30 -15.22 9.92
C PRO A 212 13.10 -16.72 9.62
N GLY A 213 12.92 -17.12 8.36
CA GLY A 213 12.59 -18.51 8.03
C GLY A 213 13.70 -19.52 8.36
N ALA A 214 13.32 -20.79 8.58
CA ALA A 214 14.23 -21.89 8.93
C ALA A 214 15.24 -22.24 7.82
N GLY A 215 15.03 -21.75 6.59
CA GLY A 215 15.91 -22.02 5.45
C GLY A 215 17.16 -21.15 5.39
N ARG A 216 17.36 -20.21 6.31
CA ARG A 216 18.48 -19.25 6.34
C ARG A 216 19.84 -19.94 6.35
N GLU A 217 20.12 -20.69 7.40
CA GLU A 217 21.44 -21.31 7.58
C GLU A 217 21.68 -22.46 6.61
N ALA A 218 20.65 -23.26 6.36
CA ALA A 218 20.71 -24.38 5.43
C ALA A 218 21.10 -23.94 4.02
N ALA A 219 20.57 -22.79 3.56
CA ALA A 219 20.94 -22.23 2.27
C ALA A 219 22.39 -21.77 2.22
N ILE A 220 22.88 -21.07 3.26
CA ILE A 220 24.27 -20.58 3.32
C ILE A 220 25.26 -21.76 3.29
N ARG A 221 25.04 -22.77 4.12
CA ARG A 221 25.89 -23.97 4.17
C ARG A 221 25.91 -24.70 2.83
N SER A 222 24.77 -24.77 2.15
CA SER A 222 24.67 -25.41 0.83
C SER A 222 25.36 -24.62 -0.28
N LEU A 223 25.37 -23.28 -0.23
CA LEU A 223 26.11 -22.44 -1.17
C LEU A 223 27.63 -22.63 -0.99
N GLN A 224 28.09 -22.73 0.26
CA GLN A 224 29.50 -23.04 0.56
C GLN A 224 29.87 -24.45 0.10
N ALA A 225 29.04 -25.45 0.41
CA ALA A 225 29.29 -26.85 0.04
C ALA A 225 29.31 -27.11 -1.48
N THR A 226 28.70 -26.23 -2.29
CA THR A 226 28.74 -26.33 -3.75
C THR A 226 29.99 -25.73 -4.38
N GLY A 227 30.85 -25.07 -3.60
CA GLY A 227 32.12 -24.52 -4.07
C GLY A 227 32.09 -23.02 -4.38
N LEU A 228 31.07 -22.28 -3.94
CA LEU A 228 31.10 -20.81 -3.97
C LEU A 228 31.78 -20.29 -2.70
N GLU A 229 32.77 -19.42 -2.86
CA GLU A 229 33.46 -18.78 -1.75
C GLU A 229 32.59 -17.66 -1.18
N VAL A 230 32.18 -17.79 0.08
CA VAL A 230 31.36 -16.78 0.76
C VAL A 230 32.28 -15.77 1.44
N SER A 231 32.29 -14.53 0.94
CA SER A 231 33.13 -13.46 1.49
C SER A 231 32.52 -12.82 2.74
N ALA A 232 31.24 -12.47 2.69
CA ALA A 232 30.52 -11.83 3.79
C ALA A 232 29.08 -12.35 3.90
N ILE A 233 28.55 -12.37 5.12
CA ILE A 233 27.14 -12.69 5.40
C ILE A 233 26.52 -11.49 6.09
N THR A 234 25.55 -10.86 5.45
CA THR A 234 24.82 -9.71 5.99
C THR A 234 23.34 -10.01 6.12
N ASP A 235 22.73 -9.58 7.23
CA ASP A 235 21.29 -9.67 7.43
C ASP A 235 20.63 -8.36 7.02
N VAL A 236 19.81 -8.40 5.98
CA VAL A 236 19.05 -7.27 5.45
C VAL A 236 17.55 -7.41 5.76
N THR A 237 17.20 -8.10 6.84
CA THR A 237 15.81 -8.22 7.29
C THR A 237 15.25 -6.81 7.62
N PRO A 238 14.19 -6.35 6.95
CA PRO A 238 13.70 -5.00 7.13
C PRO A 238 13.00 -4.84 8.49
N ILE A 239 13.58 -4.01 9.36
CA ILE A 239 13.00 -3.65 10.66
C ILE A 239 12.13 -2.40 10.48
N PRO A 240 10.81 -2.45 10.72
CA PRO A 240 9.95 -1.29 10.56
C PRO A 240 10.04 -0.34 11.77
N HIS A 241 10.36 0.93 11.53
CA HIS A 241 10.30 1.99 12.56
C HIS A 241 8.87 2.51 12.73
N ASN A 242 8.04 1.82 13.52
CA ASN A 242 6.64 2.20 13.81
C ASN A 242 5.80 2.53 12.55
N GLY A 243 5.98 1.75 11.48
CA GLY A 243 5.34 1.95 10.19
C GLY A 243 3.88 1.50 10.12
N CYS A 244 3.55 0.64 9.16
CA CYS A 244 2.18 0.14 9.02
C CYS A 244 1.77 -0.73 10.22
N ARG A 245 0.58 -0.49 10.77
CA ARG A 245 0.00 -1.36 11.80
C ARG A 245 -0.01 -2.82 11.30
N PRO A 246 0.58 -3.77 12.05
CA PRO A 246 0.59 -5.17 11.66
C PRO A 246 -0.83 -5.76 11.62
N PRO A 247 -1.05 -6.85 10.87
CA PRO A 247 -2.32 -7.57 10.88
C PRO A 247 -2.75 -7.94 12.30
N LYS A 248 -4.06 -8.02 12.54
CA LYS A 248 -4.59 -8.51 13.83
C LYS A 248 -4.04 -9.91 14.11
N ARG A 249 -3.73 -10.20 15.38
CA ARG A 249 -3.32 -11.53 15.83
C ARG A 249 -4.36 -12.55 15.36
N ARG A 250 -3.88 -13.62 14.71
CA ARG A 250 -4.74 -14.69 14.21
C ARG A 250 -5.31 -15.44 15.42
N ARG A 251 -6.63 -15.61 15.45
CA ARG A 251 -7.33 -16.51 16.39
C ARG A 251 -7.34 -17.87 15.69
N VAL A 252 -6.38 -18.72 16.03
CA VAL A 252 -6.30 -20.10 15.54
C VAL A 252 -6.70 -20.99 16.71
#